data_AF-A0A1C5T8L5-F1
#
_entry.id   AF-A0A1C5T8L5-F1
#
_cell.length_a   1.000
_cell.length_b   1.000
_cell.length_c   1.000
_cell.angle_alpha   90.00
_cell.angle_beta   90.00
_cell.angle_gamma   90.00
#
_symmetry.space_group_name_H-M   'P 1'
#
loop_
_entity.id
_entity.type
_entity.pdbx_description
1 polymer ?
#
loop_
_entity_poly.entity_id
_entity_poly.type
_entity_poly.pdbx_seq_one_letter_code
_entity_poly.pdbx_strand_id
1 'polypeptide(L)' 'MTAKEMFEELGYKYSFDTFTLGGASHFISYKKKRGYEHIVFNLDKKRIQTCAPLTVDELKAINQQCKELDWIEENAR' A
#
# COMPACT_ATOMS: atom_id res chain seq x y z
N MET A 1 -5.83 6.91 13.01
CA MET A 1 -6.29 5.91 12.04
C MET A 1 -5.08 5.43 11.28
N THR A 2 -4.89 4.12 11.22
CA THR A 2 -3.79 3.47 10.47
C THR A 2 -4.11 3.40 8.99
N ALA A 3 -3.10 3.22 8.13
CA ALA A 3 -3.33 3.04 6.70
C ALA A 3 -4.22 1.83 6.41
N LYS A 4 -4.04 0.74 7.16
CA LYS A 4 -4.88 -0.45 7.08
C LYS A 4 -6.36 -0.12 7.33
N GLU A 5 -6.67 0.59 8.42
CA GLU A 5 -8.04 1.00 8.74
C GLU A 5 -8.63 1.87 7.61
N MET A 6 -7.86 2.82 7.08
CA MET A 6 -8.29 3.66 5.95
C MET A 6 -8.64 2.84 4.71
N PHE A 7 -7.81 1.86 4.36
CA PHE A 7 -8.08 0.99 3.21
C PHE A 7 -9.30 0.08 3.44
N GLU A 8 -9.49 -0.43 4.66
CA GLU A 8 -10.65 -1.27 5.00
C GLU A 8 -11.97 -0.48 4.90
N GLU A 9 -12.00 0.79 5.33
CA GLU A 9 -13.15 1.69 5.12
C GLU A 9 -13.46 1.92 3.63
N LEU A 10 -12.43 1.94 2.79
CA LEU A 10 -12.56 2.04 1.33
C LEU A 10 -12.91 0.71 0.64
N GLY A 11 -13.10 -0.37 1.42
CA GLY A 11 -13.53 -1.68 0.93
C GLY A 11 -12.39 -2.59 0.42
N TYR A 12 -11.14 -2.25 0.74
CA TYR A 12 -9.99 -3.11 0.46
C TYR A 12 -9.80 -4.17 1.55
N LYS A 13 -9.12 -5.25 1.18
CA LYS A 13 -8.64 -6.26 2.09
C LYS A 13 -7.11 -6.25 2.13
N TYR A 14 -6.57 -6.26 3.34
CA TYR A 14 -5.14 -6.35 3.60
C TYR A 14 -4.60 -7.76 3.36
N SER A 15 -3.40 -7.84 2.79
CA SER A 15 -2.56 -9.03 2.73
C SER A 15 -1.08 -8.64 2.93
N PHE A 16 -0.32 -9.55 3.54
CA PHE A 16 1.12 -9.47 3.64
C PHE A 16 1.70 -10.70 2.96
N ASP A 17 2.44 -10.49 1.89
CA ASP A 17 2.96 -11.55 1.03
C ASP A 17 4.48 -11.53 0.99
N THR A 18 5.09 -12.71 0.96
CA THR A 18 6.52 -12.88 0.71
C THR A 18 6.69 -13.66 -0.59
N PHE A 19 7.41 -13.08 -1.56
CA PHE A 19 7.72 -13.73 -2.83
C PHE A 19 9.20 -14.13 -2.86
N THR A 20 9.50 -15.38 -3.22
CA THR A 20 10.84 -15.97 -3.16
C THR A 20 11.33 -16.49 -4.51
N LEU A 21 11.27 -15.67 -5.58
CA LEU A 21 11.88 -16.03 -6.87
C LEU A 21 13.06 -15.09 -7.14
N GLY A 22 14.29 -15.60 -7.00
CA GLY A 22 15.53 -14.82 -7.15
C GLY A 22 15.92 -13.97 -5.93
N GLY A 23 15.25 -14.17 -4.79
CA GLY A 23 15.44 -13.45 -3.53
C GLY A 23 14.11 -13.34 -2.78
N ALA A 24 14.14 -13.05 -1.48
CA ALA A 24 12.92 -12.75 -0.72
C ALA A 24 12.53 -11.29 -0.94
N SER A 25 11.31 -11.05 -1.42
CA SER A 25 10.70 -9.73 -1.45
C SER A 25 9.44 -9.71 -0.60
N HIS A 26 9.28 -8.66 0.19
CA HIS A 26 8.18 -8.46 1.11
C HIS A 26 7.20 -7.44 0.55
N PHE A 27 5.92 -7.76 0.64
CA PHE A 27 4.86 -6.94 0.09
C PHE A 27 3.75 -6.75 1.11
N ILE A 28 3.31 -5.51 1.24
CA ILE A 28 1.98 -5.19 1.76
C ILE A 28 1.07 -4.97 0.56
N SER A 29 -0.11 -5.57 0.55
CA SER A 29 -1.06 -5.46 -0.55
C SER A 29 -2.48 -5.21 -0.06
N TYR A 30 -3.21 -4.38 -0.82
CA TYR A 30 -4.60 -4.04 -0.57
C TYR A 30 -5.41 -4.30 -1.82
N LYS A 31 -6.36 -5.25 -1.76
CA LYS A 31 -7.17 -5.65 -2.92
C LYS A 31 -8.66 -5.52 -2.63
N LYS A 32 -9.43 -4.93 -3.55
CA LYS A 32 -10.90 -4.95 -3.47
C LYS A 32 -11.45 -6.33 -3.81
N LYS A 33 -12.51 -6.75 -3.11
CA LYS A 33 -13.18 -8.05 -3.37
C LYS A 33 -13.85 -8.10 -4.76
N ARG A 34 -14.32 -6.95 -5.24
CA ARG A 34 -14.94 -6.77 -6.55
C ARG A 34 -14.17 -5.68 -7.27
N GLY A 35 -13.78 -5.94 -8.51
CA GLY A 35 -12.95 -5.04 -9.31
C GLY A 35 -11.50 -5.51 -9.44
N TYR A 36 -10.72 -4.73 -10.17
CA TYR A 36 -9.32 -5.03 -10.45
C TYR A 36 -8.37 -4.22 -9.55
N GLU A 37 -8.90 -3.33 -8.70
CA GLU A 37 -8.14 -2.41 -7.88
C GLU A 37 -7.28 -3.15 -6.85
N HIS A 38 -5.99 -2.91 -6.96
CA HIS A 38 -4.94 -3.53 -6.19
C HIS A 38 -3.82 -2.52 -6.00
N ILE A 39 -3.47 -2.27 -4.75
CA ILE A 39 -2.38 -1.38 -4.36
C ILE A 39 -1.34 -2.24 -3.65
N VAL A 40 -0.11 -2.21 -4.13
CA VAL A 40 0.97 -3.06 -3.64
C VAL A 40 2.17 -2.20 -3.25
N PHE A 41 2.65 -2.40 -2.03
CA PHE A 41 3.87 -1.79 -1.49
C PHE A 41 4.96 -2.85 -1.49
N ASN A 42 5.93 -2.72 -2.38
CA ASN A 42 7.16 -3.51 -2.33
C ASN A 42 8.09 -2.88 -1.29
N LEU A 43 8.31 -3.59 -0.18
CA LEU A 43 9.03 -3.05 0.97
C LEU A 43 10.52 -2.90 0.71
N ASP A 44 11.11 -3.84 -0.02
CA ASP A 44 12.55 -3.88 -0.25
C ASP A 44 13.00 -2.80 -1.25
N LYS A 45 12.16 -2.47 -2.24
CA LYS A 45 12.43 -1.48 -3.28
C LYS A 45 11.82 -0.11 -2.98
N LYS A 46 11.12 0.04 -1.85
CA LYS A 46 10.34 1.24 -1.49
C LYS A 46 9.48 1.75 -2.66
N ARG A 47 8.73 0.82 -3.30
CA ARG A 47 7.96 1.10 -4.52
C ARG A 47 6.49 0.77 -4.32
N ILE A 48 5.63 1.67 -4.78
CA ILE A 48 4.18 1.51 -4.77
C ILE A 48 3.73 1.20 -6.20
N GLN A 49 2.89 0.19 -6.36
CA GLN A 49 2.29 -0.19 -7.64
C GLN A 49 0.78 -0.17 -7.52
N THR A 50 0.14 0.43 -8.53
CA THR A 50 -1.31 0.52 -8.63
C THR A 50 -1.72 0.08 -10.03
N CYS A 51 -2.85 -0.61 -10.14
CA CYS A 51 -3.37 -1.13 -11.41
C CYS A 51 -4.56 -0.32 -11.96
N ALA A 52 -4.99 0.71 -11.23
CA ALA A 52 -6.09 1.59 -11.58
C ALA A 52 -5.75 3.04 -11.16
N PRO A 53 -6.44 4.05 -11.73
CA PRO A 53 -6.38 5.41 -11.21
C PRO A 53 -6.69 5.46 -9.72
N LEU A 54 -6.06 6.40 -9.02
CA LEU A 54 -6.26 6.58 -7.58
C LEU A 54 -7.27 7.69 -7.31
N THR A 55 -8.15 7.44 -6.36
CA THR A 55 -8.95 8.49 -5.71
C THR A 55 -8.10 9.28 -4.71
N VAL A 56 -8.58 10.44 -4.30
CA VAL A 56 -7.91 11.27 -3.29
C VAL A 56 -7.85 10.56 -1.93
N ASP A 57 -8.87 9.80 -1.56
CA ASP A 57 -8.88 9.08 -0.28
C ASP A 57 -7.93 7.87 -0.30
N GLU A 58 -7.80 7.18 -1.43
CA GLU A 58 -6.74 6.17 -1.62
C GLU A 58 -5.35 6.82 -1.54
N LEU A 59 -5.15 8.01 -2.11
CA LEU A 59 -3.89 8.75 -1.96
C LEU A 59 -3.58 9.10 -0.50
N LYS A 60 -4.58 9.50 0.30
CA LYS A 60 -4.38 9.75 1.74
C LYS A 60 -3.99 8.47 2.49
N ALA A 61 -4.65 7.36 2.19
CA ALA A 61 -4.33 6.05 2.79
C ALA A 61 -2.92 5.59 2.39
N ILE A 62 -2.54 5.78 1.14
CA ILE A 62 -1.17 5.51 0.65
C ILE A 62 -0.15 6.38 1.41
N ASN A 63 -0.42 7.68 1.53
CA ASN A 63 0.47 8.60 2.26
C ASN A 63 0.63 8.17 3.72
N GLN A 64 -0.46 7.78 4.38
CA GLN A 64 -0.42 7.24 5.73
C GLN A 64 0.41 5.95 5.83
N GLN A 65 0.30 5.04 4.85
CA GLN A 65 1.12 3.82 4.80
C GLN A 65 2.61 4.15 4.65
N CYS A 66 2.95 5.15 3.83
CA CYS A 66 4.32 5.61 3.66
C CYS A 66 4.89 6.22 4.95
N LYS A 67 4.08 6.93 5.74
CA LYS A 67 4.50 7.42 7.06
C LYS A 67 4.77 6.26 8.02
N GLU A 68 3.87 5.28 8.10
CA GLU A 68 4.01 4.12 8.98
C GLU A 68 5.21 3.22 8.62
N LEU A 69 5.68 3.28 7.37
CA LEU A 69 6.87 2.57 6.89
C LEU A 69 8.15 3.42 6.97
N ASP A 70 8.07 4.64 7.50
CA ASP A 70 9.17 5.62 7.52
C ASP A 70 9.77 5.88 6.11
N TRP A 71 8.92 5.91 5.08
CA TRP A 71 9.34 6.20 3.70
C TRP A 71 9.34 7.69 3.36
N ILE A 72 8.57 8.47 4.10
CA ILE A 72 8.49 9.91 3.95
C ILE A 72 8.69 10.56 5.31
N GLU A 73 9.57 11.54 5.37
CA GLU A 73 9.76 12.37 6.56
C GLU A 73 8.63 13.39 6.64
N GLU A 74 8.10 13.65 7.83
CA GLU A 74 7.02 14.61 8.02
C GLU A 74 7.41 16.07 7.70
N ASN A 75 8.72 16.33 7.48
CA ASN A 75 9.26 17.67 7.22
C ASN A 75 10.43 17.64 6.22
N ALA A 76 10.20 17.20 4.98
CA ALA A 76 11.11 17.55 3.89
C ALA A 76 10.89 19.03 3.53
N ARG A 77 11.69 19.92 4.12
CA ARG A 77 11.71 21.36 3.82
C ARG A 77 12.44 21.67 2.52
#